data_AF-A0A4Y6IHI0-F1
#
_entry.id   AF-A0A4Y6IHI0-F1
#
_cell.length_a   1.000
_cell.length_b   1.000
_cell.length_c   1.000
_cell.angle_alpha   90.00
_cell.angle_beta   90.00
_cell.angle_gamma   90.00
#
_symmetry.space_group_name_H-M   'P 1'
#
loop_
_entity.id
_entity.type
_entity.pdbx_description
1 polymer ?
#
loop_
_entity_poly.entity_id
_entity_poly.type
_entity_poly.pdbx_seq_one_letter_code
_entity_poly.pdbx_strand_id
1 'polypeptide(L)'
;MLVSTFALFTSSVFANDARLNHTKAVDCDQAYSTIEINECAALTLAKAQAQLTEYLAASLTHNADDTELVAAINTAQQTWQQYMTAQCDAIYTQWRDGSLRGLMALRCKTKLTQLRTHEIWENWLTYMDSTPPVLPEPTLTTINNQ
;
A
#
# COMPACT_ATOMS: atom_id res chain seq x y z
N MET A 1 40.84 -13.06 50.82
CA MET A 1 41.21 -13.50 49.45
C MET A 1 40.09 -14.38 48.94
N LEU A 2 39.36 -13.92 47.93
CA LEU A 2 38.19 -14.60 47.36
C LEU A 2 38.62 -15.84 46.57
N VAL A 3 37.92 -16.96 46.78
CA VAL A 3 38.03 -18.15 45.92
C VAL A 3 36.82 -18.13 44.99
N SER A 4 37.05 -17.74 43.73
CA SER A 4 36.06 -17.86 42.64
C SER A 4 36.16 -19.24 42.01
N THR A 5 35.16 -20.08 42.22
CA THR A 5 34.97 -21.30 41.43
C THR A 5 34.13 -20.99 40.20
N PHE A 6 34.73 -21.14 39.02
CA PHE A 6 34.08 -21.02 37.72
C PHE A 6 33.15 -22.21 37.49
N ALA A 7 31.86 -21.95 37.26
CA ALA A 7 30.92 -22.94 36.72
C ALA A 7 30.98 -22.89 35.18
N LEU A 8 31.43 -23.97 34.55
CA LEU A 8 31.37 -24.15 33.10
C LEU A 8 29.98 -24.69 32.74
N PHE A 9 29.11 -23.83 32.22
CA PHE A 9 27.89 -24.24 31.52
C PHE A 9 28.23 -24.45 30.04
N THR A 10 28.20 -25.71 29.58
CA THR A 10 28.27 -26.04 28.16
C THR A 10 26.91 -25.79 27.53
N SER A 11 26.75 -24.67 26.82
CA SER A 11 25.54 -24.40 26.06
C SER A 11 25.49 -25.27 24.81
N SER A 12 24.61 -26.27 24.80
CA SER A 12 24.22 -26.99 23.59
C SER A 12 23.46 -26.03 22.68
N VAL A 13 24.09 -25.58 21.59
CA VAL A 13 23.41 -24.81 20.53
C VAL A 13 22.54 -25.78 19.74
N PHE A 14 21.23 -25.73 19.94
CA PHE A 14 20.28 -26.32 19.00
C PHE A 14 20.18 -25.39 17.80
N ALA A 15 20.76 -25.79 16.67
CA ALA A 15 20.51 -25.15 15.39
C ALA A 15 19.05 -25.44 15.01
N ASN A 16 18.18 -24.43 15.15
CA ASN A 16 16.86 -24.46 14.55
C ASN A 16 17.03 -24.18 13.05
N ASP A 17 16.99 -25.24 12.24
CA ASP A 17 16.79 -25.10 10.80
C ASP A 17 15.39 -24.51 10.57
N ALA A 18 15.34 -23.19 10.40
CA ALA A 18 14.18 -22.51 9.88
C ALA A 18 13.97 -23.00 8.43
N ARG A 19 13.04 -23.93 8.24
CA ARG A 19 12.52 -24.26 6.91
C ARG A 19 11.86 -23.01 6.35
N LEU A 20 12.57 -22.31 5.47
CA LEU A 20 11.98 -21.32 4.58
C LEU A 20 11.00 -22.06 3.66
N ASN A 21 9.71 -22.06 4.02
CA ASN A 21 8.66 -22.43 3.09
C ASN A 21 8.69 -21.40 1.96
N HIS A 22 9.31 -21.76 0.85
CA HIS A 22 9.25 -20.98 -0.38
C HIS A 22 7.86 -21.13 -0.97
N THR A 23 6.92 -20.30 -0.52
CA THR A 23 5.62 -20.18 -1.17
C THR A 23 5.87 -19.64 -2.56
N LYS A 24 5.61 -20.46 -3.60
CA LYS A 24 5.73 -20.05 -5.00
C LYS A 24 4.89 -18.79 -5.21
N ALA A 25 5.47 -17.75 -5.84
CA ALA A 25 4.74 -16.53 -6.17
C ALA A 25 3.54 -16.86 -7.09
N VAL A 26 2.41 -16.19 -6.86
CA VAL A 26 1.20 -16.34 -7.69
C VAL A 26 1.46 -15.83 -9.12
N ASP A 27 1.00 -16.60 -10.11
CA ASP A 27 0.99 -16.18 -11.51
C ASP A 27 -0.36 -15.52 -11.82
N CYS A 28 -0.38 -14.20 -11.87
CA CYS A 28 -1.62 -13.44 -12.08
C CYS A 28 -2.19 -13.55 -13.48
N ASP A 29 -1.40 -14.00 -14.47
CA ASP A 29 -1.89 -14.22 -15.83
C ASP A 29 -2.64 -15.56 -15.95
N GLN A 30 -2.45 -16.46 -14.97
CA GLN A 30 -3.07 -17.79 -14.92
C GLN A 30 -3.87 -18.04 -13.64
N ALA A 31 -4.14 -16.99 -12.85
CA ALA A 31 -4.90 -17.10 -11.61
C ALA A 31 -6.32 -17.60 -11.88
N TYR A 32 -6.72 -18.68 -11.20
CA TYR A 32 -8.03 -19.31 -11.42
C TYR A 32 -8.86 -19.40 -10.14
N SER A 33 -8.21 -19.75 -9.03
CA SER A 33 -8.90 -19.84 -7.75
C SER A 33 -9.19 -18.45 -7.18
N THR A 34 -10.26 -18.33 -6.38
CA THR A 34 -10.58 -17.09 -5.68
C THR A 34 -9.44 -16.63 -4.74
N ILE A 35 -8.62 -17.56 -4.25
CA ILE A 35 -7.44 -17.26 -3.43
C ILE A 35 -6.39 -16.54 -4.28
N GLU A 36 -5.98 -17.12 -5.40
CA GLU A 36 -5.00 -16.53 -6.32
C GLU A 36 -5.48 -15.17 -6.86
N ILE A 37 -6.78 -15.07 -7.20
CA ILE A 37 -7.38 -13.81 -7.65
C ILE A 37 -7.29 -12.71 -6.58
N ASN A 38 -7.56 -13.06 -5.31
CA ASN A 38 -7.42 -12.11 -4.20
C ASN A 38 -5.96 -11.71 -3.96
N GLU A 39 -5.02 -12.65 -4.07
CA GLU A 39 -3.58 -12.37 -3.96
C GLU A 39 -3.13 -11.40 -5.05
N CYS A 40 -3.54 -11.63 -6.30
CA CYS A 40 -3.26 -10.73 -7.41
C CYS A 40 -3.87 -9.34 -7.21
N ALA A 41 -5.13 -9.26 -6.73
CA ALA A 41 -5.74 -7.98 -6.40
C ALA A 41 -5.00 -7.24 -5.26
N ALA A 42 -4.45 -7.96 -4.29
CA ALA A 42 -3.62 -7.38 -3.23
C ALA A 42 -2.28 -6.84 -3.77
N LEU A 43 -1.64 -7.56 -4.69
CA LEU A 43 -0.43 -7.07 -5.39
C LEU A 43 -0.71 -5.80 -6.18
N THR A 44 -1.86 -5.72 -6.86
CA THR A 44 -2.28 -4.50 -7.58
C THR A 44 -2.51 -3.33 -6.62
N LEU A 45 -3.18 -3.56 -5.49
CA LEU A 45 -3.35 -2.54 -4.45
C LEU A 45 -1.99 -2.07 -3.92
N ALA A 46 -1.07 -2.99 -3.64
CA ALA A 46 0.26 -2.64 -3.14
C ALA A 46 1.04 -1.75 -4.13
N LYS A 47 0.97 -2.04 -5.43
CA LYS A 47 1.56 -1.18 -6.47
C LYS A 47 0.94 0.22 -6.48
N ALA A 48 -0.39 0.31 -6.40
CA ALA A 48 -1.08 1.60 -6.33
C ALA A 48 -0.70 2.39 -5.07
N GLN A 49 -0.56 1.72 -3.92
CA GLN A 49 -0.15 2.35 -2.66
C GLN A 49 1.30 2.83 -2.69
N ALA A 50 2.19 2.08 -3.35
CA ALA A 50 3.57 2.50 -3.56
C ALA A 50 3.63 3.80 -4.40
N GLN A 51 2.86 3.86 -5.49
CA GLN A 51 2.76 5.07 -6.32
C GLN A 51 2.17 6.25 -5.53
N LEU A 52 1.10 6.03 -4.76
CA LEU A 52 0.55 7.07 -3.87
C LEU A 52 1.60 7.60 -2.88
N THR A 53 2.40 6.70 -2.31
CA THR A 53 3.45 7.08 -1.35
C THR A 53 4.52 7.94 -2.01
N GLU A 54 4.96 7.57 -3.22
CA GLU A 54 5.91 8.35 -4.02
C GLU A 54 5.37 9.76 -4.32
N TYR A 55 4.13 9.87 -4.78
CA TYR A 55 3.52 11.14 -5.16
C TYR A 55 3.27 12.03 -3.94
N LEU A 56 2.81 11.45 -2.83
CA LEU A 56 2.67 12.19 -1.58
C LEU A 56 4.02 12.73 -1.12
N ALA A 57 5.07 11.92 -1.10
CA ALA A 57 6.41 12.36 -0.70
C ALA A 57 6.95 13.47 -1.60
N ALA A 58 6.74 13.36 -2.92
CA ALA A 58 7.08 14.42 -3.87
C ALA A 58 6.31 15.71 -3.56
N SER A 59 5.01 15.63 -3.24
CA SER A 59 4.20 16.82 -2.95
C SER A 59 4.66 17.53 -1.67
N LEU A 60 5.01 16.77 -0.64
CA LEU A 60 5.53 17.33 0.62
C LEU A 60 6.92 17.95 0.42
N THR A 61 7.76 17.34 -0.41
CA THR A 61 9.08 17.88 -0.75
C THR A 61 8.96 19.16 -1.59
N HIS A 62 8.04 19.18 -2.56
CA HIS A 62 7.81 20.32 -3.42
C HIS A 62 7.31 21.55 -2.65
N ASN A 63 6.49 21.32 -1.61
CA ASN A 63 5.88 22.37 -0.80
C ASN A 63 6.58 22.57 0.56
N ALA A 64 7.83 22.11 0.72
CA ALA A 64 8.50 22.04 2.02
C ALA A 64 8.67 23.39 2.75
N ASP A 65 8.72 24.49 1.99
CA ASP A 65 8.87 25.85 2.55
C ASP A 65 7.56 26.37 3.17
N ASP A 66 6.41 25.79 2.83
CA ASP A 66 5.11 26.13 3.40
C ASP A 66 4.68 25.07 4.43
N THR A 67 5.12 25.27 5.66
CA THR A 67 4.84 24.33 6.76
C THR A 67 3.35 24.19 7.10
N GLU A 68 2.54 25.21 6.85
CA GLU A 68 1.10 25.17 7.08
C GLU A 68 0.41 24.29 6.04
N LEU A 69 0.76 24.48 4.76
CA LEU A 69 0.28 23.62 3.68
C LEU A 69 0.72 22.17 3.87
N VAL A 70 1.97 21.91 4.22
CA VAL A 70 2.48 20.55 4.50
C VAL A 70 1.68 19.88 5.62
N ALA A 71 1.36 20.61 6.70
CA ALA A 71 0.53 20.08 7.78
C ALA A 71 -0.91 19.77 7.31
N ALA A 72 -1.47 20.62 6.45
CA ALA A 72 -2.80 20.41 5.87
C ALA A 72 -2.83 19.20 4.92
N ILE A 73 -1.82 19.02 4.06
CA ILE A 73 -1.69 17.85 3.16
C ILE A 73 -1.64 16.55 3.97
N ASN A 74 -0.82 16.51 5.03
CA ASN A 74 -0.71 15.33 5.90
C ASN A 74 -2.04 15.01 6.60
N THR A 75 -2.73 16.03 7.11
CA THR A 75 -4.05 15.87 7.73
C THR A 75 -5.06 15.32 6.71
N ALA A 76 -5.13 15.92 5.52
CA ALA A 76 -6.02 15.47 4.45
C ALA A 76 -5.74 14.01 4.05
N GLN A 77 -4.47 13.62 3.95
CA GLN A 77 -4.08 12.24 3.64
C GLN A 77 -4.51 11.26 4.73
N GLN A 78 -4.33 11.60 6.01
CA GLN A 78 -4.75 10.76 7.13
C GLN A 78 -6.27 10.56 7.14
N THR A 79 -7.04 11.64 6.96
CA THR A 79 -8.51 11.58 6.90
C THR A 79 -8.99 10.79 5.69
N TRP A 80 -8.35 10.98 4.53
CA TRP A 80 -8.67 10.21 3.33
C TRP A 80 -8.43 8.71 3.53
N GLN A 81 -7.37 8.30 4.24
CA GLN A 81 -7.10 6.89 4.53
C GLN A 81 -8.20 6.25 5.40
N GLN A 82 -8.77 7.02 6.33
CA GLN A 82 -9.92 6.60 7.13
C GLN A 82 -11.16 6.45 6.25
N TYR A 83 -11.43 7.41 5.37
CA TYR A 83 -12.53 7.34 4.40
C TYR A 83 -12.40 6.11 3.49
N MET A 84 -11.23 5.89 2.88
CA MET A 84 -10.98 4.74 1.99
C MET A 84 -11.23 3.42 2.72
N THR A 85 -10.78 3.31 3.97
CA THR A 85 -11.01 2.13 4.80
C THR A 85 -12.50 1.91 5.05
N ALA A 86 -13.19 2.92 5.61
CA ALA A 86 -14.61 2.81 5.92
C ALA A 86 -15.46 2.51 4.67
N GLN A 87 -15.15 3.16 3.54
CA GLN A 87 -15.89 2.96 2.31
C GLN A 87 -15.69 1.57 1.74
N CYS A 88 -14.45 1.07 1.71
CA CYS A 88 -14.19 -0.25 1.17
C CYS A 88 -14.60 -1.39 2.11
N ASP A 89 -14.72 -1.14 3.41
CA ASP A 89 -15.34 -2.06 4.37
C ASP A 89 -16.87 -2.12 4.19
N ALA A 90 -17.51 -1.01 3.79
CA ALA A 90 -18.91 -1.03 3.38
C ALA A 90 -19.11 -1.88 2.11
N ILE A 91 -18.22 -1.76 1.12
CA ILE A 91 -18.22 -2.65 -0.06
C ILE A 91 -18.00 -4.11 0.36
N TYR A 92 -17.03 -4.39 1.23
CA TYR A 92 -16.84 -5.74 1.77
C TYR A 92 -18.13 -6.29 2.42
N THR A 93 -18.85 -5.45 3.16
CA THR A 93 -20.13 -5.82 3.81
C THR A 93 -21.26 -6.06 2.80
N GLN A 94 -21.31 -5.28 1.72
CA GLN A 94 -22.28 -5.47 0.63
C GLN A 94 -22.12 -6.84 -0.04
N TRP A 95 -20.88 -7.33 -0.14
CA TRP A 95 -20.55 -8.61 -0.76
C TRP A 95 -20.41 -9.76 0.25
N ARG A 96 -20.96 -9.60 1.47
CA ARG A 96 -20.73 -10.54 2.59
C ARG A 96 -21.05 -12.01 2.30
N ASP A 97 -22.04 -12.26 1.45
CA ASP A 97 -22.56 -13.60 1.13
C ASP A 97 -21.88 -14.25 -0.09
N GLY A 98 -20.94 -13.54 -0.74
CA GLY A 98 -20.24 -14.02 -1.94
C GLY A 98 -18.75 -14.33 -1.71
N SER A 99 -18.19 -15.23 -2.52
CA SER A 99 -16.75 -15.53 -2.50
C SER A 99 -15.88 -14.38 -3.01
N LEU A 100 -16.44 -13.47 -3.82
CA LEU A 100 -15.75 -12.30 -4.39
C LEU A 100 -15.59 -11.12 -3.42
N ARG A 101 -16.04 -11.25 -2.18
CA ARG A 101 -16.01 -10.19 -1.18
C ARG A 101 -14.64 -9.52 -1.00
N GLY A 102 -13.59 -10.34 -0.92
CA GLY A 102 -12.20 -9.87 -0.80
C GLY A 102 -11.79 -9.07 -2.03
N LEU A 103 -12.00 -9.63 -3.22
CA LEU A 103 -11.71 -8.99 -4.50
C LEU A 103 -12.39 -7.61 -4.61
N MET A 104 -13.67 -7.51 -4.26
CA MET A 104 -14.42 -6.26 -4.41
C MET A 104 -13.91 -5.17 -3.46
N ALA A 105 -13.54 -5.52 -2.23
CA ALA A 105 -12.92 -4.58 -1.30
C ALA A 105 -11.52 -4.14 -1.78
N LEU A 106 -10.71 -5.07 -2.30
CA LEU A 106 -9.37 -4.76 -2.85
C LEU A 106 -9.45 -3.85 -4.08
N ARG A 107 -10.41 -4.11 -4.98
CA ARG A 107 -10.70 -3.24 -6.14
C ARG A 107 -11.15 -1.84 -5.71
N CYS A 108 -12.01 -1.74 -4.70
CA CYS A 108 -12.41 -0.46 -4.11
C CYS A 108 -11.19 0.33 -3.61
N LYS A 109 -10.32 -0.30 -2.82
CA LYS A 109 -9.11 0.35 -2.27
C LYS A 109 -8.19 0.80 -3.41
N THR A 110 -7.96 -0.05 -4.40
CA THR A 110 -7.11 0.26 -5.56
C THR A 110 -7.65 1.48 -6.31
N LYS A 111 -8.96 1.50 -6.61
CA LYS A 111 -9.61 2.63 -7.30
C LYS A 111 -9.41 3.93 -6.54
N LEU A 112 -9.71 3.94 -5.25
CA LEU A 112 -9.60 5.14 -4.43
C LEU A 112 -8.14 5.59 -4.34
N THR A 113 -7.18 4.67 -4.18
CA THR A 113 -5.74 4.99 -4.15
C THR A 113 -5.25 5.63 -5.45
N GLN A 114 -5.68 5.12 -6.61
CA GLN A 114 -5.32 5.71 -7.91
C GLN A 114 -5.90 7.11 -8.07
N LEU A 115 -7.19 7.29 -7.74
CA LEU A 115 -7.83 8.61 -7.75
C LEU A 115 -7.11 9.60 -6.82
N ARG A 116 -6.75 9.16 -5.62
CA ARG A 116 -6.02 10.01 -4.67
C ARG A 116 -4.64 10.41 -5.17
N THR A 117 -3.95 9.50 -5.85
CA THR A 117 -2.64 9.79 -6.46
C THR A 117 -2.78 10.87 -7.53
N HIS A 118 -3.83 10.79 -8.34
CA HIS A 118 -4.15 11.82 -9.33
C HIS A 118 -4.54 13.16 -8.69
N GLU A 119 -5.38 13.17 -7.65
CA GLU A 119 -5.69 14.39 -6.90
C GLU A 119 -4.44 15.05 -6.30
N ILE A 120 -3.50 14.27 -5.75
CA ILE A 120 -2.22 14.80 -5.24
C ILE A 120 -1.44 15.45 -6.38
N TRP A 121 -1.37 14.79 -7.52
CA TRP A 121 -0.66 15.30 -8.69
C TRP A 121 -1.27 16.61 -9.18
N GLU A 122 -2.59 16.63 -9.40
CA GLU A 122 -3.33 17.77 -9.93
C GLU A 122 -3.23 19.00 -9.03
N ASN A 123 -3.25 18.82 -7.70
CA ASN A 123 -3.26 19.94 -6.77
C ASN A 123 -1.85 20.44 -6.39
N TRP A 124 -0.84 19.57 -6.39
CA TRP A 124 0.45 19.89 -5.75
C TRP A 124 1.69 19.55 -6.58
N LEU A 125 1.56 18.90 -7.74
CA LEU A 125 2.71 18.48 -8.57
C LEU A 125 2.61 18.92 -10.03
N THR A 126 1.60 19.71 -10.38
CA THR A 126 1.43 20.28 -11.72
C THR A 126 1.04 21.74 -11.64
N TYR A 127 1.03 22.42 -12.79
CA TYR A 127 0.74 23.83 -12.91
C TYR A 127 -0.36 24.03 -13.97
N MET A 128 -1.12 25.11 -13.84
CA MET A 128 -2.15 25.48 -14.83
C MET A 128 -1.56 26.06 -16.13
N ASP A 129 -0.27 26.35 -16.15
CA ASP A 129 0.44 26.92 -17.29
C ASP A 129 1.26 25.84 -18.03
N SER A 130 2.21 26.26 -18.87
CA SER A 130 3.06 25.35 -19.64
C SER A 130 4.28 24.83 -18.85
N THR A 131 4.36 25.10 -17.54
CA THR A 131 5.47 24.62 -16.71
C THR A 131 5.40 23.09 -16.61
N PRO A 132 6.50 22.36 -16.88
CA PRO A 132 6.52 20.92 -16.73
C PRO A 132 6.16 20.49 -15.29
N PRO A 133 5.36 19.42 -15.12
CA PRO A 133 4.97 18.97 -13.79
C PRO A 133 6.16 18.34 -13.05
N VAL A 134 6.11 18.34 -11.72
CA VAL A 134 7.14 17.77 -10.84
C VAL A 134 7.27 16.26 -11.03
N LEU A 135 6.12 15.59 -11.22
CA LEU A 135 6.02 14.19 -11.62
C LEU A 135 5.04 14.08 -12.80
N PRO A 136 5.16 13.04 -13.66
CA PRO A 136 4.18 12.81 -14.72
C PRO A 136 2.78 12.56 -14.15
N GLU A 137 1.74 12.77 -14.96
CA GLU A 137 0.37 12.42 -14.57
C GLU A 137 0.26 10.90 -14.30
N PRO A 138 -0.29 10.48 -13.15
CA PRO A 138 -0.36 9.06 -12.82
C PRO A 138 -1.44 8.37 -13.68
N THR A 139 -1.11 7.19 -14.21
CA THR A 139 -2.06 6.42 -15.01
C THR A 139 -3.20 5.87 -14.15
N LEU A 140 -4.44 6.27 -14.44
CA LEU A 140 -5.63 5.66 -13.85
C LEU A 140 -5.93 4.34 -14.57
N THR A 141 -5.71 3.21 -13.91
CA THR A 141 -6.15 1.91 -14.46
C THR A 141 -7.67 1.85 -14.38
N THR A 142 -8.38 1.87 -15.51
CA THR A 142 -9.82 1.65 -15.51
C THR A 142 -10.10 0.22 -15.05
N ILE A 143 -10.63 0.03 -13.83
CA ILE A 143 -10.93 -1.28 -13.21
C ILE A 143 -12.14 -1.99 -13.86
N ASN A 144 -12.42 -1.70 -15.13
CA ASN A 144 -13.53 -2.29 -15.88
C ASN A 144 -13.09 -3.39 -16.86
N ASN A 145 -11.79 -3.60 -17.08
CA ASN A 145 -11.27 -4.57 -18.07
C ASN A 145 -10.12 -5.45 -17.53
N GLN A 146 -10.26 -5.99 -16.32
CA GLN A 146 -9.46 -7.14 -15.86
C GLN A 146 -10.22 -7.92 -14.78
#